data_AF-A0A5E5C0D5-F1
#
_entry.id   AF-A0A5E5C0D5-F1
#
_cell.length_a   1.000
_cell.length_b   1.000
_cell.length_c   1.000
_cell.angle_alpha   90.00
_cell.angle_beta   90.00
_cell.angle_gamma   90.00
#
_symmetry.space_group_name_H-M   'P 1'
#
loop_
_entity.id
_entity.type
_entity.pdbx_description
1 polymer ?
#
loop_
_entity_poly.entity_id
_entity_poly.type
_entity_poly.pdbx_seq_one_letter_code
_entity_poly.pdbx_strand_id
1 'polypeptide(L)'
;MTLSRRPGTGHPDVLRDVALNAAPRVLTRRPTGSAAPAQTVSEAPQQQGYVDETPNAEFADGYEAGFTQGLTAGAAEGRQQGVVQGTAQGFEEGFAKGHADGHAAGEREGRDAGFAAGMQEARAQVDAQQAQWQEHASALVAQLQGERAAMREAAESDIVELVMTAICRIAGEGAINRDGARAMIRNAMQQASPARVMRVRVNPDDFGWLNAGAVPGDPVWLADSAVGLGGCIVETDAGTLDARLETQLEAVKNALRDVRAARAAGAAAGGRATQGPSHA
;
A
#
# COMPACT_ATOMS: atom_id res chain seq x y z
N MET A 1 -36.52 -31.41 -25.96
CA MET A 1 -35.78 -30.18 -26.34
C MET A 1 -34.29 -30.51 -26.20
N THR A 2 -33.47 -30.72 -27.24
CA THR A 2 -33.11 -29.90 -28.43
C THR A 2 -32.57 -28.52 -28.07
N LEU A 3 -31.49 -27.97 -28.64
CA LEU A 3 -30.36 -28.41 -29.52
C LEU A 3 -29.30 -27.26 -29.42
N SER A 4 -27.99 -27.35 -29.69
CA SER A 4 -27.09 -28.41 -30.18
C SER A 4 -25.63 -28.18 -29.63
N ARG A 5 -24.57 -28.59 -30.35
CA ARG A 5 -23.14 -28.30 -30.09
C ARG A 5 -22.36 -28.05 -31.40
N ARG A 6 -21.38 -27.11 -31.36
CA ARG A 6 -20.03 -27.18 -32.03
C ARG A 6 -19.97 -27.30 -33.59
N PRO A 7 -18.77 -27.34 -34.23
CA PRO A 7 -17.56 -26.46 -34.10
C PRO A 7 -16.90 -26.08 -35.47
N GLY A 8 -15.80 -25.29 -35.43
CA GLY A 8 -14.78 -25.19 -36.50
C GLY A 8 -15.01 -24.06 -37.52
N THR A 9 -14.00 -23.54 -38.25
CA THR A 9 -12.54 -23.76 -38.32
C THR A 9 -11.86 -22.52 -38.94
N GLY A 10 -10.63 -22.14 -38.53
CA GLY A 10 -9.87 -21.10 -39.25
C GLY A 10 -8.73 -20.44 -38.45
N HIS A 11 -7.52 -20.96 -38.60
CA HIS A 11 -6.24 -20.37 -38.19
C HIS A 11 -5.33 -20.36 -39.46
N PRO A 12 -4.15 -19.72 -39.52
CA PRO A 12 -3.44 -18.95 -38.49
C PRO A 12 -2.75 -17.64 -38.98
N ASP A 13 -1.99 -17.00 -38.09
CA ASP A 13 -0.65 -16.41 -38.31
C ASP A 13 -0.36 -15.19 -39.23
N VAL A 14 0.85 -14.63 -38.98
CA VAL A 14 1.63 -13.66 -39.79
C VAL A 14 1.12 -12.22 -39.93
N LEU A 15 1.26 -11.44 -38.85
CA LEU A 15 1.85 -10.09 -38.97
C LEU A 15 3.28 -10.10 -38.45
N ARG A 16 4.15 -10.79 -39.21
CA ARG A 16 5.61 -10.64 -39.15
C ARG A 16 6.11 -10.22 -40.52
N ASP A 17 6.92 -9.16 -40.54
CA ASP A 17 7.88 -8.83 -41.59
C ASP A 17 7.34 -8.62 -43.02
N VAL A 18 6.39 -7.69 -43.19
CA VAL A 18 6.18 -7.04 -44.49
C VAL A 18 6.78 -5.63 -44.48
N ALA A 19 8.05 -5.54 -44.89
CA ALA A 19 8.68 -4.26 -45.20
C ALA A 19 8.10 -3.68 -46.49
N LEU A 20 7.05 -2.85 -46.39
CA LEU A 20 6.53 -2.08 -47.51
C LEU A 20 7.45 -0.90 -47.87
N ASN A 21 8.65 -1.22 -48.36
CA ASN A 21 9.47 -0.26 -49.08
C ASN A 21 8.97 -0.15 -50.53
N ALA A 22 8.05 0.80 -50.76
CA ALA A 22 7.56 1.15 -52.08
C ALA A 22 7.62 2.67 -52.27
N ALA A 23 8.79 3.17 -52.67
CA ALA A 23 8.95 4.55 -53.09
C ALA A 23 7.95 4.88 -54.23
N PRO A 24 7.19 5.99 -54.16
CA PRO A 24 6.26 6.35 -55.22
C PRO A 24 7.02 6.66 -56.51
N ARG A 25 6.89 5.79 -57.52
CA ARG A 25 7.50 5.97 -58.84
C ARG A 25 6.75 7.05 -59.61
N VAL A 26 7.50 8.05 -60.08
CA VAL A 26 7.02 9.03 -61.06
C VAL A 26 6.63 8.30 -62.35
N LEU A 27 5.36 8.38 -62.73
CA LEU A 27 4.90 7.90 -64.04
C LEU A 27 5.32 8.91 -65.12
N THR A 28 6.50 8.70 -65.68
CA THR A 28 6.94 9.41 -66.88
C THR A 28 6.17 8.91 -68.10
N ARG A 29 5.49 9.83 -68.80
CA ARG A 29 5.15 9.67 -70.22
C ARG A 29 5.95 10.70 -71.02
N ARG A 30 6.82 10.22 -71.91
CA ARG A 30 7.64 11.01 -72.83
C ARG A 30 8.16 10.09 -73.94
N PRO A 31 8.55 10.60 -75.13
CA PRO A 31 7.97 11.68 -75.91
C PRO A 31 7.43 11.17 -77.27
N THR A 32 6.58 11.96 -77.92
CA THR A 32 6.62 12.09 -79.39
C THR A 32 6.53 13.56 -79.72
N GLY A 33 7.55 14.10 -80.39
CA GLY A 33 7.49 15.47 -80.89
C GLY A 33 6.52 15.57 -82.06
N SER A 34 5.71 16.64 -82.07
CA SER A 34 5.18 17.21 -83.30
C SER A 34 5.38 18.71 -83.19
N ALA A 35 6.16 19.28 -84.11
CA ALA A 35 6.38 20.70 -84.16
C ALA A 35 5.18 21.38 -84.82
N ALA A 36 4.66 22.44 -84.18
CA ALA A 36 3.76 23.42 -84.76
C ALA A 36 2.39 22.83 -85.26
N PRO A 37 1.44 23.64 -85.76
CA PRO A 37 1.64 24.80 -86.61
C PRO A 37 1.49 26.14 -85.86
N ALA A 38 2.25 27.15 -86.30
CA ALA A 38 1.76 28.52 -86.23
C ALA A 38 0.47 28.58 -87.04
N GLN A 39 -0.59 29.21 -86.53
CA GLN A 39 -1.77 29.45 -87.37
C GLN A 39 -1.38 30.43 -88.48
N THR A 40 -1.13 29.84 -89.64
CA THR A 40 -0.86 30.54 -90.89
C THR A 40 -2.05 31.41 -91.23
N VAL A 41 -1.75 32.69 -91.43
CA VAL A 41 -2.45 33.61 -92.34
C VAL A 41 -3.22 32.83 -93.41
N SER A 42 -4.55 32.88 -93.35
CA SER A 42 -5.43 32.41 -94.42
C SER A 42 -5.95 33.63 -95.17
N GLU A 43 -5.53 33.70 -96.43
CA GLU A 43 -6.05 34.47 -97.57
C GLU A 43 -6.89 35.73 -97.33
N ALA A 44 -6.41 36.82 -97.92
CA ALA A 44 -7.12 38.09 -98.00
C ALA A 44 -8.46 37.96 -98.76
N PRO A 45 -9.53 38.62 -98.30
CA PRO A 45 -10.57 39.08 -99.20
C PRO A 45 -9.92 40.02 -100.22
N GLN A 46 -10.10 39.75 -101.52
CA GLN A 46 -9.57 40.63 -102.55
C GLN A 46 -10.13 42.04 -102.37
N GLN A 47 -9.25 43.04 -102.34
CA GLN A 47 -9.64 44.45 -102.38
C GLN A 47 -10.44 44.71 -103.65
N GLN A 48 -11.74 44.92 -103.50
CA GLN A 48 -12.52 45.65 -104.49
C GLN A 48 -12.40 47.12 -104.12
N GLY A 49 -11.83 47.91 -105.04
CA GLY A 49 -11.14 49.15 -104.69
C GLY A 49 -12.01 50.17 -103.95
N TYR A 50 -11.53 50.63 -102.80
CA TYR A 50 -11.77 52.00 -102.35
C TYR A 50 -10.50 52.80 -102.65
N VAL A 51 -10.68 53.90 -103.37
CA VAL A 51 -9.57 54.73 -103.87
C VAL A 51 -9.01 55.61 -102.77
N ASP A 52 -7.68 55.63 -102.70
CA ASP A 52 -6.83 56.75 -102.35
C ASP A 52 -7.45 57.88 -101.51
N GLU A 53 -7.37 57.73 -100.19
CA GLU A 53 -6.98 58.85 -99.34
C GLU A 53 -5.73 58.42 -98.58
N THR A 54 -4.59 59.05 -98.89
CA THR A 54 -3.35 58.89 -98.15
C THR A 54 -3.61 59.07 -96.64
N PRO A 55 -3.22 58.12 -95.76
CA PRO A 55 -3.33 58.35 -94.34
C PRO A 55 -2.47 59.56 -94.00
N ASN A 56 -3.09 60.64 -93.53
CA ASN A 56 -2.34 61.78 -93.01
C ASN A 56 -1.44 61.25 -91.87
N ALA A 57 -0.18 61.69 -91.79
CA ALA A 57 0.81 61.11 -90.87
C ALA A 57 0.29 61.02 -89.41
N GLU A 58 -0.53 62.00 -89.03
CA GLU A 58 -1.29 62.12 -87.79
C GLU A 58 -2.10 60.86 -87.39
N PHE A 59 -2.61 60.07 -88.35
CA PHE A 59 -3.44 58.89 -88.06
C PHE A 59 -2.60 57.65 -87.75
N ALA A 60 -1.41 57.51 -88.37
CA ALA A 60 -0.46 56.45 -88.05
C ALA A 60 0.17 56.70 -86.68
N ASP A 61 0.63 57.93 -86.44
CA ASP A 61 1.20 58.37 -85.16
C ASP A 61 0.19 58.19 -84.01
N GLY A 62 -1.08 58.54 -84.23
CA GLY A 62 -2.15 58.37 -83.25
C GLY A 62 -2.43 56.91 -82.86
N TYR A 63 -2.31 55.97 -83.81
CA TYR A 63 -2.53 54.54 -83.54
C TYR A 63 -1.38 53.93 -82.74
N GLU A 64 -0.13 54.24 -83.12
CA GLU A 64 1.06 53.73 -82.42
C GLU A 64 1.21 54.34 -81.02
N ALA A 65 0.89 55.63 -80.85
CA ALA A 65 0.78 56.28 -79.54
C ALA A 65 -0.31 55.66 -78.67
N GLY A 66 -1.52 55.46 -79.20
CA GLY A 66 -2.63 54.84 -78.46
C GLY A 66 -2.32 53.40 -78.02
N PHE A 67 -1.69 52.60 -78.89
CA PHE A 67 -1.30 51.23 -78.58
C PHE A 67 -0.20 51.15 -77.50
N THR A 68 0.87 51.95 -77.65
CA THR A 68 1.97 51.99 -76.67
C THR A 68 1.51 52.55 -75.31
N GLN A 69 0.64 53.56 -75.31
CA GLN A 69 0.05 54.12 -74.08
C GLN A 69 -0.88 53.10 -73.40
N GLY A 70 -1.74 52.41 -74.16
CA GLY A 70 -2.62 51.36 -73.62
C GLY A 70 -1.83 50.18 -73.02
N LEU A 71 -0.78 49.71 -73.71
CA LEU A 71 0.07 48.62 -73.23
C LEU A 71 0.84 49.00 -71.95
N THR A 72 1.40 50.21 -71.90
CA THR A 72 2.17 50.68 -70.74
C THR A 72 1.28 50.99 -69.53
N ALA A 73 0.11 51.62 -69.74
CA ALA A 73 -0.88 51.86 -68.69
C ALA A 73 -1.44 50.54 -68.13
N GLY A 74 -1.92 49.63 -68.99
CA GLY A 74 -2.46 48.33 -68.56
C GLY A 74 -1.41 47.45 -67.86
N ALA A 75 -0.15 47.50 -68.29
CA ALA A 75 0.94 46.79 -67.59
C ALA A 75 1.31 47.45 -66.26
N ALA A 76 1.16 48.77 -66.11
CA ALA A 76 1.37 49.46 -64.83
C ALA A 76 0.24 49.17 -63.84
N GLU A 77 -1.02 49.31 -64.27
CA GLU A 77 -2.20 48.99 -63.46
C GLU A 77 -2.22 47.52 -63.05
N GLY A 78 -2.00 46.59 -63.98
CA GLY A 78 -1.98 45.15 -63.68
C GLY A 78 -0.89 44.77 -62.67
N ARG A 79 0.30 45.38 -62.74
CA ARG A 79 1.33 45.21 -61.70
C ARG A 79 0.91 45.81 -60.37
N GLN A 80 0.36 47.01 -60.35
CA GLN A 80 -0.05 47.69 -59.11
C GLN A 80 -1.20 46.94 -58.42
N GLN A 81 -2.21 46.51 -59.18
CA GLN A 81 -3.32 45.69 -58.69
C GLN A 81 -2.82 44.32 -58.20
N GLY A 82 -1.95 43.64 -58.95
CA GLY A 82 -1.38 42.35 -58.56
C GLY A 82 -0.54 42.42 -57.28
N VAL A 83 0.26 43.49 -57.10
CA VAL A 83 1.02 43.72 -55.86
C VAL A 83 0.09 44.03 -54.68
N VAL A 84 -0.94 44.85 -54.86
CA VAL A 84 -1.88 45.19 -53.78
C VAL A 84 -2.74 43.99 -53.38
N GLN A 85 -3.30 43.25 -54.34
CA GLN A 85 -4.06 42.02 -54.03
C GLN A 85 -3.15 40.94 -53.42
N GLY A 86 -1.99 40.68 -54.01
CA GLY A 86 -1.07 39.64 -53.53
C GLY A 86 -0.53 39.91 -52.12
N THR A 87 -0.22 41.17 -51.79
CA THR A 87 0.21 41.52 -50.42
C THR A 87 -0.95 41.51 -49.43
N ALA A 88 -2.14 41.99 -49.79
CA ALA A 88 -3.32 41.93 -48.93
C ALA A 88 -3.73 40.48 -48.63
N GLN A 89 -3.91 39.64 -49.66
CA GLN A 89 -4.28 38.23 -49.53
C GLN A 89 -3.22 37.44 -48.76
N GLY A 90 -1.93 37.59 -49.12
CA GLY A 90 -0.85 36.88 -48.44
C GLY A 90 -0.69 37.28 -46.97
N PHE A 91 -0.96 38.54 -46.62
CA PHE A 91 -0.98 38.99 -45.23
C PHE A 91 -2.19 38.44 -44.47
N GLU A 92 -3.39 38.53 -45.05
CA GLU A 92 -4.64 38.10 -44.39
C GLU A 92 -4.68 36.58 -44.20
N GLU A 93 -4.31 35.79 -45.22
CA GLU A 93 -4.17 34.33 -45.11
C GLU A 93 -3.06 33.93 -44.13
N GLY A 94 -1.89 34.58 -44.21
CA GLY A 94 -0.76 34.32 -43.34
C GLY A 94 -1.07 34.63 -41.87
N PHE A 95 -1.76 35.74 -41.60
CA PHE A 95 -2.20 36.13 -40.27
C PHE A 95 -3.30 35.20 -39.75
N ALA A 96 -4.35 34.94 -40.54
CA ALA A 96 -5.45 34.06 -40.13
C ALA A 96 -4.96 32.64 -39.82
N LYS A 97 -4.07 32.11 -40.67
CA LYS A 97 -3.46 30.79 -40.44
C LYS A 97 -2.52 30.78 -39.24
N GLY A 98 -1.60 31.76 -39.14
CA GLY A 98 -0.68 31.84 -38.01
C GLY A 98 -1.40 32.00 -36.66
N HIS A 99 -2.49 32.76 -36.63
CA HIS A 99 -3.35 32.91 -35.46
C HIS A 99 -4.09 31.60 -35.13
N ALA A 100 -4.69 30.93 -36.12
CA ALA A 100 -5.40 29.67 -35.91
C ALA A 100 -4.46 28.55 -35.44
N ASP A 101 -3.31 28.37 -36.12
CA ASP A 101 -2.30 27.36 -35.78
C ASP A 101 -1.70 27.64 -34.39
N GLY A 102 -1.36 28.89 -34.09
CA GLY A 102 -0.81 29.31 -32.79
C GLY A 102 -1.81 29.15 -31.63
N HIS A 103 -3.08 29.50 -31.85
CA HIS A 103 -4.13 29.32 -30.86
C HIS A 103 -4.41 27.83 -30.58
N ALA A 104 -4.54 27.01 -31.64
CA ALA A 104 -4.75 25.57 -31.51
C ALA A 104 -3.55 24.85 -30.84
N ALA A 105 -2.32 25.29 -31.13
CA ALA A 105 -1.13 24.79 -30.45
C ALA A 105 -1.11 25.16 -28.96
N GLY A 106 -1.34 26.44 -28.64
CA GLY A 106 -1.35 26.93 -27.25
C GLY A 106 -2.45 26.31 -26.40
N GLU A 107 -3.67 26.13 -26.94
CA GLU A 107 -4.73 25.39 -26.27
C GLU A 107 -4.34 23.94 -25.98
N ARG A 108 -3.68 23.27 -26.94
CA ARG A 108 -3.27 21.88 -26.80
C ARG A 108 -2.18 21.72 -25.74
N GLU A 109 -1.13 22.51 -25.84
CA GLU A 109 -0.03 22.51 -24.87
C GLU A 109 -0.52 22.87 -23.46
N GLY A 110 -1.34 23.91 -23.32
CA GLY A 110 -1.93 24.30 -22.02
C GLY A 110 -2.83 23.22 -21.42
N ARG A 111 -3.61 22.52 -22.25
CA ARG A 111 -4.47 21.41 -21.81
C ARG A 111 -3.66 20.19 -21.39
N ASP A 112 -2.66 19.80 -22.19
CA ASP A 112 -1.83 18.63 -21.94
C ASP A 112 -0.92 18.86 -20.70
N ALA A 113 -0.34 20.06 -20.57
CA ALA A 113 0.45 20.45 -19.39
C ALA A 113 -0.42 20.57 -18.12
N GLY A 114 -1.59 21.20 -18.22
CA GLY A 114 -2.55 21.30 -17.11
C GLY A 114 -3.05 19.94 -16.63
N PHE A 115 -3.34 19.02 -17.56
CA PHE A 115 -3.71 17.65 -17.22
C PHE A 115 -2.55 16.88 -16.58
N ALA A 116 -1.33 17.00 -17.10
CA ALA A 116 -0.15 16.36 -16.52
C ALA A 116 0.15 16.87 -15.10
N ALA A 117 0.09 18.18 -14.87
CA ALA A 117 0.27 18.79 -13.56
C ALA A 117 -0.82 18.35 -12.57
N GLY A 118 -2.11 18.44 -12.96
CA GLY A 118 -3.22 17.99 -12.13
C GLY A 118 -3.16 16.49 -11.79
N MET A 119 -2.71 15.64 -12.72
CA MET A 119 -2.49 14.22 -12.47
C MET A 119 -1.31 13.94 -11.51
N GLN A 120 -0.25 14.75 -11.55
CA GLN A 120 0.85 14.64 -10.59
C GLN A 120 0.43 15.12 -9.20
N GLU A 121 -0.27 16.25 -9.11
CA GLU A 121 -0.76 16.79 -7.84
C GLU A 121 -1.78 15.86 -7.19
N ALA A 122 -2.75 15.34 -7.95
CA ALA A 122 -3.73 14.38 -7.47
C ALA A 122 -3.07 13.09 -6.94
N ARG A 123 -2.02 12.59 -7.59
CA ARG A 123 -1.23 11.45 -7.09
C ARG A 123 -0.53 11.80 -5.77
N ALA A 124 0.17 12.92 -5.71
CA ALA A 124 0.84 13.37 -4.49
C ALA A 124 -0.14 13.56 -3.31
N GLN A 125 -1.35 14.09 -3.57
CA GLN A 125 -2.40 14.21 -2.57
C GLN A 125 -2.92 12.84 -2.09
N VAL A 126 -3.13 11.88 -3.00
CA VAL A 126 -3.53 10.51 -2.66
C VAL A 126 -2.43 9.80 -1.86
N ASP A 127 -1.18 9.88 -2.29
CA ASP A 127 -0.03 9.26 -1.61
C ASP A 127 0.14 9.85 -0.19
N ALA A 128 0.02 11.17 -0.04
CA ALA A 128 0.08 11.85 1.26
C ALA A 128 -1.08 11.45 2.19
N GLN A 129 -2.31 11.40 1.67
CA GLN A 129 -3.48 10.96 2.43
C GLN A 129 -3.38 9.48 2.81
N GLN A 130 -2.84 8.64 1.93
CA GLN A 130 -2.62 7.22 2.20
C GLN A 130 -1.53 7.01 3.25
N ALA A 131 -0.44 7.79 3.23
CA ALA A 131 0.59 7.77 4.26
C ALA A 131 0.02 8.18 5.64
N GLN A 132 -0.76 9.26 5.71
CA GLN A 132 -1.44 9.69 6.94
C GLN A 132 -2.39 8.62 7.48
N TRP A 133 -3.17 7.96 6.61
CA TRP A 133 -4.07 6.88 7.02
C TRP A 133 -3.30 5.65 7.53
N GLN A 134 -2.19 5.30 6.89
CA GLN A 134 -1.31 4.22 7.35
C GLN A 134 -0.68 4.53 8.71
N GLU A 135 -0.19 5.75 8.92
CA GLU A 135 0.36 6.22 10.20
C GLU A 135 -0.71 6.13 11.30
N HIS A 136 -1.88 6.73 11.10
CA HIS A 136 -2.99 6.69 12.07
C HIS A 136 -3.46 5.25 12.37
N ALA A 137 -3.57 4.38 11.35
CA ALA A 137 -3.94 2.99 11.54
C ALA A 137 -2.89 2.21 12.34
N SER A 138 -1.60 2.42 12.05
CA SER A 138 -0.50 1.77 12.77
C SER A 138 -0.42 2.25 14.23
N ALA A 139 -0.64 3.54 14.50
CA ALA A 139 -0.71 4.11 15.84
C ALA A 139 -1.87 3.50 16.65
N LEU A 140 -3.07 3.38 16.05
CA LEU A 140 -4.22 2.76 16.69
C LEU A 140 -3.98 1.27 17.01
N VAL A 141 -3.36 0.52 16.08
CA VAL A 141 -2.98 -0.88 16.32
C VAL A 141 -1.96 -0.99 17.44
N ALA A 142 -0.95 -0.12 17.49
CA ALA A 142 0.05 -0.09 18.55
C ALA A 142 -0.58 0.24 19.92
N GLN A 143 -1.49 1.22 19.99
CA GLN A 143 -2.23 1.55 21.21
C GLN A 143 -3.07 0.37 21.70
N LEU A 144 -3.86 -0.27 20.83
CA LEU A 144 -4.66 -1.43 21.18
C LEU A 144 -3.80 -2.63 21.63
N GLN A 145 -2.61 -2.81 21.08
CA GLN A 145 -1.65 -3.82 21.56
C GLN A 145 -1.12 -3.47 22.96
N GLY A 146 -0.80 -2.20 23.22
CA GLY A 146 -0.39 -1.71 24.54
C GLY A 146 -1.48 -1.87 25.61
N GLU A 147 -2.71 -1.45 25.32
CA GLU A 147 -3.87 -1.62 26.22
C GLU A 147 -4.16 -3.10 26.50
N ARG A 148 -4.08 -3.97 25.49
CA ARG A 148 -4.24 -5.42 25.68
C ARG A 148 -3.12 -6.05 26.52
N ALA A 149 -1.89 -5.56 26.39
CA ALA A 149 -0.77 -6.02 27.23
C ALA A 149 -0.98 -5.60 28.69
N ALA A 150 -1.35 -4.33 28.94
CA ALA A 150 -1.65 -3.82 30.27
C ALA A 150 -2.85 -4.52 30.93
N MET A 151 -3.95 -4.71 30.19
CA MET A 151 -5.12 -5.46 30.68
C MET A 151 -4.77 -6.92 31.00
N ARG A 152 -3.88 -7.54 30.23
CA ARG A 152 -3.40 -8.90 30.50
C ARG A 152 -2.56 -8.96 31.78
N GLU A 153 -1.63 -8.02 31.98
CA GLU A 153 -0.81 -7.99 33.19
C GLU A 153 -1.66 -7.74 34.45
N ALA A 154 -2.66 -6.84 34.36
CA ALA A 154 -3.63 -6.62 35.42
C ALA A 154 -4.42 -7.90 35.74
N ALA A 155 -5.00 -8.55 34.73
CA ALA A 155 -5.74 -9.81 34.92
C ALA A 155 -4.86 -10.95 35.48
N GLU A 156 -3.59 -11.04 35.07
CA GLU A 156 -2.63 -12.00 35.64
C GLU A 156 -2.31 -11.69 37.12
N SER A 157 -2.34 -10.42 37.54
CA SER A 157 -2.24 -10.02 38.95
C SER A 157 -3.49 -10.38 39.73
N ASP A 158 -4.67 -9.98 39.23
CA ASP A 158 -5.97 -10.21 39.88
C ASP A 158 -6.25 -11.71 40.11
N ILE A 159 -5.89 -12.56 39.13
CA ILE A 159 -6.02 -14.02 39.24
C ILE A 159 -5.10 -14.56 40.34
N VAL A 160 -3.86 -14.08 40.46
CA VAL A 160 -2.96 -14.51 41.53
C VAL A 160 -3.48 -14.08 42.90
N GLU A 161 -3.98 -12.86 43.04
CA GLU A 161 -4.58 -12.37 44.29
C GLU A 161 -5.85 -13.15 44.66
N LEU A 162 -6.72 -13.45 43.69
CA LEU A 162 -7.93 -14.25 43.90
C LEU A 162 -7.61 -15.70 44.31
N VAL A 163 -6.67 -16.36 43.60
CA VAL A 163 -6.22 -17.72 43.93
C VAL A 163 -5.57 -17.76 45.31
N MET A 164 -4.73 -16.77 45.63
CA MET A 164 -4.14 -16.60 46.96
C MET A 164 -5.22 -16.47 48.03
N THR A 165 -6.17 -15.55 47.85
CA THR A 165 -7.29 -15.34 48.78
C THR A 165 -8.13 -16.61 48.98
N ALA A 166 -8.38 -17.38 47.91
CA ALA A 166 -9.08 -18.66 47.98
C ALA A 166 -8.28 -19.72 48.76
N ILE A 167 -6.96 -19.82 48.54
CA ILE A 167 -6.09 -20.76 49.27
C ILE A 167 -6.00 -20.38 50.74
N CYS A 168 -5.82 -19.10 51.09
CA CYS A 168 -5.89 -18.61 52.47
C CYS A 168 -7.17 -19.07 53.17
N ARG A 169 -8.31 -18.88 52.50
CA ARG A 169 -9.63 -19.23 53.05
C ARG A 169 -9.77 -20.74 53.25
N ILE A 170 -9.52 -21.53 52.21
CA ILE A 170 -9.69 -22.99 52.24
C ILE A 170 -8.71 -23.64 53.23
N ALA A 171 -7.45 -23.20 53.26
CA ALA A 171 -6.45 -23.77 54.15
C ALA A 171 -6.67 -23.36 55.62
N GLY A 172 -7.12 -22.12 55.87
CA GLY A 172 -7.57 -21.70 57.21
C GLY A 172 -8.80 -22.49 57.70
N GLU A 173 -9.80 -22.68 56.83
CA GLU A 173 -11.02 -23.45 57.13
C GLU A 173 -10.71 -24.95 57.32
N GLY A 174 -9.76 -25.50 56.56
CA GLY A 174 -9.24 -26.86 56.73
C GLY A 174 -8.35 -27.06 57.96
N ALA A 175 -7.62 -26.04 58.40
CA ALA A 175 -6.85 -26.05 59.65
C ALA A 175 -7.73 -26.02 60.90
N ILE A 176 -8.92 -25.42 60.81
CA ILE A 176 -9.93 -25.39 61.89
C ILE A 176 -10.65 -26.75 62.04
N ASN A 177 -10.66 -27.60 61.01
CA ASN A 177 -11.31 -28.90 61.05
C ASN A 177 -10.32 -30.05 61.35
N ARG A 178 -10.64 -30.92 62.32
CA ARG A 178 -9.77 -32.02 62.76
C ARG A 178 -9.34 -32.97 61.64
N ASP A 179 -10.24 -33.31 60.72
CA ASP A 179 -9.91 -34.18 59.59
C ASP A 179 -8.97 -33.49 58.58
N GLY A 180 -9.09 -32.18 58.41
CA GLY A 180 -8.22 -31.37 57.56
C GLY A 180 -6.82 -31.23 58.17
N ALA A 181 -6.72 -30.85 59.45
CA ALA A 181 -5.48 -30.87 60.23
C ALA A 181 -4.76 -32.23 60.13
N ARG A 182 -5.49 -33.34 60.31
CA ARG A 182 -4.93 -34.69 60.21
C ARG A 182 -4.40 -35.02 58.81
N ALA A 183 -5.06 -34.52 57.76
CA ALA A 183 -4.61 -34.70 56.37
C ALA A 183 -3.35 -33.89 56.07
N MET A 184 -3.27 -32.63 56.52
CA MET A 184 -2.10 -31.76 56.34
C MET A 184 -0.86 -32.32 57.04
N ILE A 185 -0.99 -32.71 58.32
CA ILE A 185 0.12 -33.27 59.11
C ILE A 185 0.63 -34.58 58.49
N ARG A 186 -0.28 -35.46 58.03
CA ARG A 186 0.10 -36.70 57.32
C ARG A 186 0.87 -36.41 56.03
N ASN A 187 0.44 -35.41 55.26
CA ASN A 187 1.12 -35.00 54.03
C ASN A 187 2.54 -34.46 54.33
N ALA A 188 2.69 -33.62 55.36
CA ALA A 188 4.00 -33.13 55.80
C ALA A 188 4.94 -34.28 56.23
N MET A 189 4.45 -35.27 56.98
CA MET A 189 5.23 -36.47 57.35
C MET A 189 5.59 -37.34 56.13
N GLN A 190 4.74 -37.41 55.11
CA GLN A 190 5.04 -38.11 53.85
C GLN A 190 6.14 -37.40 53.05
N GLN A 191 6.08 -36.06 52.96
CA GLN A 191 7.13 -35.25 52.32
C GLN A 191 8.48 -35.36 53.05
N ALA A 192 8.46 -35.45 54.38
CA ALA A 192 9.65 -35.64 55.21
C ALA A 192 10.26 -37.06 55.15
N SER A 193 9.68 -37.99 54.37
CA SER A 193 9.97 -39.44 54.38
C SER A 193 9.69 -40.11 55.74
N PRO A 194 8.56 -40.81 55.92
CA PRO A 194 8.10 -41.27 57.24
C PRO A 194 9.13 -42.05 58.08
N ALA A 195 9.95 -42.88 57.44
CA ALA A 195 10.98 -43.69 58.10
C ALA A 195 12.16 -42.89 58.69
N ARG A 196 12.24 -41.58 58.44
CA ARG A 196 13.26 -40.66 58.96
C ARG A 196 12.74 -39.65 59.97
N VAL A 197 11.42 -39.61 60.18
CA VAL A 197 10.81 -38.67 61.13
C VAL A 197 11.11 -39.14 62.55
N MET A 198 11.77 -38.27 63.32
CA MET A 198 12.12 -38.54 64.72
C MET A 198 11.13 -37.89 65.68
N ARG A 199 10.74 -36.63 65.42
CA ARG A 199 9.78 -35.88 66.23
C ARG A 199 8.83 -35.05 65.37
N VAL A 200 7.61 -34.82 65.87
CA VAL A 200 6.63 -33.94 65.25
C VAL A 200 6.06 -32.99 66.30
N ARG A 201 6.26 -31.69 66.12
CA ARG A 201 5.71 -30.62 66.97
C ARG A 201 4.40 -30.12 66.38
N VAL A 202 3.35 -30.06 67.18
CA VAL A 202 1.98 -29.69 66.80
C VAL A 202 1.35 -28.78 67.84
N ASN A 203 0.28 -28.08 67.48
CA ASN A 203 -0.47 -27.27 68.43
C ASN A 203 -1.01 -28.11 69.63
N PRO A 204 -1.05 -27.59 70.87
CA PRO A 204 -1.57 -28.32 72.03
C PRO A 204 -3.00 -28.84 71.87
N ASP A 205 -3.88 -28.14 71.15
CA ASP A 205 -5.27 -28.55 70.91
C ASP A 205 -5.36 -29.72 69.91
N ASP A 206 -4.37 -29.84 69.02
CA ASP A 206 -4.25 -30.93 68.04
C ASP A 206 -3.57 -32.17 68.63
N PHE A 207 -2.62 -31.97 69.56
CA PHE A 207 -1.83 -33.04 70.19
C PHE A 207 -2.70 -34.18 70.77
N GLY A 208 -3.80 -33.83 71.44
CA GLY A 208 -4.59 -34.78 72.21
C GLY A 208 -5.20 -35.94 71.40
N TRP A 209 -5.60 -35.69 70.15
CA TRP A 209 -6.19 -36.71 69.28
C TRP A 209 -5.18 -37.31 68.27
N LEU A 210 -4.05 -36.64 68.02
CA LEU A 210 -2.93 -37.20 67.25
C LEU A 210 -2.17 -38.25 68.07
N ASN A 211 -1.82 -37.95 69.31
CA ASN A 211 -1.06 -38.85 70.18
C ASN A 211 -1.89 -40.08 70.64
N ALA A 212 -3.22 -39.96 70.69
CA ALA A 212 -4.12 -41.04 71.11
C ALA A 212 -4.12 -42.29 70.20
N GLY A 213 -3.51 -42.19 69.00
CA GLY A 213 -3.38 -43.30 68.05
C GLY A 213 -1.95 -43.77 67.79
N ALA A 214 -0.96 -43.33 68.57
CA ALA A 214 0.46 -43.64 68.32
C ALA A 214 0.79 -45.13 68.55
N VAL A 215 1.54 -45.71 67.62
CA VAL A 215 1.96 -47.13 67.58
C VAL A 215 3.48 -47.22 67.81
N PRO A 216 4.02 -48.31 68.42
CA PRO A 216 5.47 -48.47 68.55
C PRO A 216 6.18 -48.42 67.17
N GLY A 217 6.99 -47.38 66.97
CA GLY A 217 7.63 -47.06 65.68
C GLY A 217 7.22 -45.71 65.08
N ASP A 218 6.15 -45.08 65.59
CA ASP A 218 5.77 -43.70 65.25
C ASP A 218 6.75 -42.68 65.87
N PRO A 219 6.88 -41.47 65.27
CA PRO A 219 7.73 -40.41 65.81
C PRO A 219 7.21 -39.83 67.12
N VAL A 220 8.10 -39.17 67.87
CA VAL A 220 7.75 -38.53 69.15
C VAL A 220 6.92 -37.27 68.89
N TRP A 221 5.64 -37.33 69.26
CA TRP A 221 4.74 -36.16 69.22
C TRP A 221 5.05 -35.19 70.37
N LEU A 222 5.06 -33.89 70.08
CA LEU A 222 5.31 -32.82 71.04
C LEU A 222 4.26 -31.71 70.87
N ALA A 223 3.67 -31.26 71.99
CA ALA A 223 2.80 -30.09 72.00
C ALA A 223 3.64 -28.80 72.03
N ASP A 224 3.33 -27.85 71.15
CA ASP A 224 4.08 -26.60 70.97
C ASP A 224 3.13 -25.45 70.60
N SER A 225 3.02 -24.45 71.47
CA SER A 225 2.16 -23.28 71.26
C SER A 225 2.70 -22.28 70.23
N ALA A 226 3.93 -22.43 69.74
CA ALA A 226 4.45 -21.67 68.60
C ALA A 226 3.94 -22.19 67.24
N VAL A 227 3.21 -23.31 67.23
CA VAL A 227 2.59 -23.92 66.04
C VAL A 227 1.10 -23.61 66.05
N GLY A 228 0.60 -23.00 64.97
CA GLY A 228 -0.84 -22.76 64.77
C GLY A 228 -1.64 -24.06 64.56
N LEU A 229 -2.95 -24.00 64.78
CA LEU A 229 -3.86 -25.13 64.53
C LEU A 229 -3.67 -25.71 63.13
N GLY A 230 -3.66 -27.04 63.01
CA GLY A 230 -3.45 -27.77 61.76
C GLY A 230 -2.03 -27.74 61.17
N GLY A 231 -1.11 -26.94 61.71
CA GLY A 231 0.30 -26.90 61.32
C GLY A 231 1.16 -27.93 62.06
N CYS A 232 2.35 -28.23 61.53
CA CYS A 232 3.36 -29.01 62.26
C CYS A 232 4.80 -28.64 61.88
N ILE A 233 5.75 -28.92 62.78
CA ILE A 233 7.19 -28.90 62.50
C ILE A 233 7.71 -30.34 62.64
N VAL A 234 8.36 -30.84 61.60
CA VAL A 234 8.80 -32.25 61.50
C VAL A 234 10.33 -32.31 61.61
N GLU A 235 10.84 -32.94 62.66
CA GLU A 235 12.27 -33.14 62.88
C GLU A 235 12.68 -34.52 62.34
N THR A 236 13.64 -34.56 61.43
CA THR A 236 14.20 -35.78 60.82
C THR A 236 15.69 -35.93 61.14
N ASP A 237 16.25 -37.10 60.84
CA ASP A 237 17.70 -37.36 60.91
C ASP A 237 18.56 -36.39 60.06
N ALA A 238 17.99 -35.89 58.96
CA ALA A 238 18.65 -34.99 58.00
C ALA A 238 18.39 -33.49 58.27
N GLY A 239 17.53 -33.14 59.22
CA GLY A 239 17.16 -31.76 59.55
C GLY A 239 15.67 -31.54 59.82
N THR A 240 15.26 -30.28 59.90
CA THR A 240 13.88 -29.89 60.26
C THR A 240 13.11 -29.37 59.06
N LEU A 241 11.91 -29.93 58.82
CA LEU A 241 10.93 -29.44 57.86
C LEU A 241 9.89 -28.57 58.60
N ASP A 242 9.81 -27.29 58.24
CA ASP A 242 8.76 -26.39 58.71
C ASP A 242 7.52 -26.50 57.82
N ALA A 243 6.48 -27.15 58.34
CA ALA A 243 5.18 -27.32 57.69
C ALA A 243 4.06 -26.59 58.46
N ARG A 244 4.40 -25.45 59.09
CA ARG A 244 3.39 -24.49 59.57
C ARG A 244 2.61 -23.91 58.39
N LEU A 245 1.34 -23.60 58.63
CA LEU A 245 0.41 -23.12 57.61
C LEU A 245 0.93 -21.86 56.93
N GLU A 246 1.49 -20.94 57.69
CA GLU A 246 2.06 -19.67 57.22
C GLU A 246 3.25 -19.90 56.28
N THR A 247 4.14 -20.83 56.62
CA THR A 247 5.31 -21.18 55.81
C THR A 247 4.91 -21.84 54.49
N GLN A 248 3.91 -22.75 54.53
CA GLN A 248 3.34 -23.38 53.33
C GLN A 248 2.66 -22.36 52.41
N LEU A 249 1.90 -21.43 53.00
CA LEU A 249 1.19 -20.36 52.28
C LEU A 249 2.15 -19.41 51.57
N GLU A 250 3.22 -18.99 52.25
CA GLU A 250 4.25 -18.12 51.69
C GLU A 250 5.08 -18.84 50.60
N ALA A 251 5.31 -20.15 50.74
CA ALA A 251 5.93 -20.98 49.70
C ALA A 251 5.08 -21.06 48.43
N VAL A 252 3.75 -21.25 48.55
CA VAL A 252 2.82 -21.24 47.40
C VAL A 252 2.80 -19.87 46.72
N LYS A 253 2.76 -18.78 47.49
CA LYS A 253 2.84 -17.40 46.99
C LYS A 253 4.13 -17.15 46.20
N ASN A 254 5.26 -17.64 46.68
CA ASN A 254 6.54 -17.51 45.97
C ASN A 254 6.56 -18.37 44.70
N ALA A 255 6.09 -19.62 44.74
CA ALA A 255 6.01 -20.47 43.55
C ALA A 255 5.11 -19.86 42.44
N LEU A 256 3.97 -19.24 42.80
CA LEU A 256 3.12 -18.52 41.86
C LEU A 256 3.83 -17.30 41.25
N ARG A 257 4.61 -16.56 42.04
CA ARG A 257 5.44 -15.43 41.58
C ARG A 257 6.55 -15.89 40.63
N ASP A 258 7.20 -17.00 40.93
CA ASP A 258 8.29 -17.57 40.11
C ASP A 258 7.75 -18.07 38.76
N VAL A 259 6.58 -18.72 38.73
CA VAL A 259 5.90 -19.10 37.47
C VAL A 259 5.54 -17.87 36.64
N ARG A 260 5.12 -16.76 37.28
CA ARG A 260 4.87 -15.48 36.59
C ARG A 260 6.16 -14.89 36.02
N ALA A 261 7.24 -14.85 36.80
CA ALA A 261 8.54 -14.35 36.37
C ALA A 261 9.12 -15.17 35.21
N ALA A 262 9.03 -16.49 35.27
CA ALA A 262 9.46 -17.38 34.19
C ALA A 262 8.66 -17.17 32.89
N ARG A 263 7.34 -16.93 32.99
CA ARG A 263 6.51 -16.60 31.81
C ARG A 263 6.82 -15.23 31.23
N ALA A 264 7.05 -14.22 32.06
CA ALA A 264 7.48 -12.89 31.61
C ALA A 264 8.83 -12.94 30.87
N ALA A 265 9.80 -13.69 31.41
CA ALA A 265 11.09 -13.92 30.76
C ALA A 265 10.95 -14.68 29.42
N GLY A 266 10.08 -15.70 29.37
CA GLY A 266 9.79 -16.44 28.13
C GLY A 266 9.13 -15.57 27.05
N ALA A 267 8.20 -14.69 27.43
CA ALA A 267 7.57 -13.75 26.50
C ALA A 267 8.57 -12.74 25.94
N ALA A 268 9.48 -12.21 26.77
CA ALA A 268 10.54 -11.30 26.34
C ALA A 268 11.54 -11.95 25.36
N ALA A 269 11.83 -13.25 25.54
CA ALA A 269 12.67 -14.00 24.60
C ALA A 269 11.97 -14.23 23.25
N GLY A 270 10.67 -14.57 23.26
CA GLY A 270 9.89 -14.78 22.03
C GLY A 270 9.72 -13.52 21.17
N GLY A 271 9.54 -12.35 21.80
CA GLY A 271 9.40 -11.07 21.10
C GLY A 271 10.65 -10.59 20.33
N ARG A 272 11.84 -11.12 20.65
CA ARG A 272 13.09 -10.76 19.97
C ARG A 272 13.35 -11.55 18.67
N ALA A 273 12.66 -12.67 18.47
CA ALA A 273 12.89 -13.56 17.32
C ALA A 273 12.18 -13.12 16.03
N THR A 274 11.19 -12.22 16.11
CA THR A 274 10.39 -11.77 14.96
C THR A 274 10.88 -10.48 14.29
N GLN A 275 11.89 -9.80 14.87
CA GLN A 275 12.58 -8.67 14.24
C GLN A 275 13.79 -9.16 13.44
N GLY A 276 13.53 -9.93 12.38
CA GLY A 276 14.54 -10.21 11.34
C GLY A 276 14.85 -8.95 10.52
N PRO A 277 16.09 -8.77 10.01
CA PRO A 277 16.47 -7.57 9.28
C PRO A 277 15.70 -7.49 7.94
N SER A 278 14.83 -6.47 7.83
CA SER A 278 14.09 -6.18 6.62
C SER A 278 14.95 -5.39 5.63
N HIS A 279 15.38 -6.08 4.58
CA HIS A 279 15.87 -5.57 3.29
C HIS A 279 17.15 -4.70 3.27
N ALA A 280 18.16 -5.27 2.60
CA ALA A 280 19.03 -4.57 1.67
C ALA A 280 18.49 -4.74 0.23
#